data_AF-A0A8B9HRE0-F1
#
_entry.id   AF-A0A8B9HRE0-F1
#
_cell.length_a   1.000
_cell.length_b   1.000
_cell.length_c   1.000
_cell.angle_alpha   90.00
_cell.angle_beta   90.00
_cell.angle_gamma   90.00
#
_symmetry.space_group_name_H-M   'P 1'
#
loop_
_entity.id
_entity.type
_entity.pdbx_description
1 polymer ?
#
loop_
_entity_poly.entity_id
_entity_poly.type
_entity_poly.pdbx_seq_one_letter_code
_entity_poly.pdbx_strand_id
1 'polypeptide(L)'
;SEHPSDWDLATAQAFSRNPSRVWEFYHYWRELALKATPSEAHRAIAECEARLSKQGRSVVVITQNVDELHRRAGSKHVLEVHGSLFRTRCLSCGDVDASHHSPICPALEGKGDPDPNCRDADIPVKNLPRCDEGGCDGLLRPHVIWFGETLDSHILTKVEKELDACDLCLLVGTASVVFPAAMFAPQVASRGVPVAEFNIRPRANTSRFTYHFQGPCATTLPVALERHESEVI
;
A
#
# COMPACT_ATOMS: atom_id res chain seq x y z
N SER A 1 19.04 7.03 23.15
CA SER A 1 18.86 7.58 21.80
C SER A 1 17.57 7.03 21.27
N GLU A 2 16.57 7.87 21.01
CA GLU A 2 15.29 7.43 20.44
C GLU A 2 15.55 6.88 19.04
N HIS A 3 15.14 5.63 18.82
CA HIS A 3 15.21 5.02 17.51
C HIS A 3 14.19 5.72 16.61
N PRO A 4 14.57 6.13 15.39
CA PRO A 4 13.61 6.67 14.45
C PRO A 4 12.53 5.62 14.18
N SER A 5 11.28 6.00 14.40
CA SER A 5 10.12 5.23 13.97
C SER A 5 10.12 5.10 12.44
N ASP A 6 9.38 4.14 11.88
CA ASP A 6 9.26 3.97 10.41
C ASP A 6 8.89 5.30 9.70
N TRP A 7 8.14 6.17 10.39
CA TRP A 7 7.74 7.51 9.95
C TRP A 7 8.91 8.46 9.74
N ASP A 8 9.98 8.30 10.51
CA ASP A 8 11.15 9.17 10.46
C ASP A 8 12.05 8.86 9.24
N LEU A 9 11.99 7.62 8.73
CA LEU A 9 12.77 7.18 7.55
C LEU A 9 11.99 7.35 6.23
N ALA A 10 10.66 7.31 6.27
CA ALA A 10 9.80 7.51 5.11
C ALA A 10 9.55 9.02 4.82
N THR A 11 10.62 9.82 4.72
CA THR A 11 10.56 11.26 4.42
C THR A 11 11.60 11.69 3.37
N ALA A 12 11.29 12.74 2.59
CA ALA A 12 12.24 13.33 1.64
C ALA A 12 13.48 13.90 2.34
N GLN A 13 13.32 14.42 3.56
CA GLN A 13 14.41 14.96 4.37
C GLN A 13 15.36 13.86 4.84
N ALA A 14 14.84 12.72 5.31
CA ALA A 14 15.66 11.57 5.68
C ALA A 14 16.45 11.03 4.50
N PHE A 15 15.81 10.88 3.33
CA PHE A 15 16.49 10.40 2.13
C PHE A 15 17.59 11.36 1.66
N SER A 16 17.33 12.68 1.70
CA SER A 16 18.34 13.69 1.36
C SER A 16 19.53 13.69 2.32
N ARG A 17 19.29 13.39 3.61
CA ARG A 17 20.33 13.35 4.64
C ARG A 17 21.16 12.06 4.58
N ASN A 18 20.52 10.90 4.44
CA ASN A 18 21.18 9.61 4.39
C ASN A 18 20.42 8.64 3.48
N PRO A 19 20.67 8.67 2.16
CA PRO A 19 19.97 7.80 1.21
C PRO A 19 20.35 6.32 1.40
N SER A 20 21.54 6.01 1.93
CA SER A 20 21.94 4.62 2.22
C SER A 20 20.99 4.01 3.25
N ARG A 21 20.84 4.68 4.40
CA ARG A 21 20.00 4.20 5.49
C ARG A 21 18.54 4.03 5.07
N VAL A 22 18.00 4.98 4.29
CA VAL A 22 16.63 4.85 3.78
C VAL A 22 16.53 3.68 2.80
N TRP A 23 17.51 3.47 1.93
CA TRP A 23 17.53 2.31 1.04
C TRP A 23 17.66 0.98 1.77
N GLU A 24 18.43 0.90 2.86
CA GLU A 24 18.49 -0.27 3.74
C GLU A 24 17.12 -0.59 4.35
N PHE A 25 16.44 0.43 4.87
CA PHE A 25 15.07 0.31 5.39
C PHE A 25 14.11 -0.23 4.34
N TYR A 26 14.09 0.34 3.13
CA TYR A 26 13.22 -0.14 2.06
C TYR A 26 13.63 -1.51 1.53
N HIS A 27 14.93 -1.83 1.49
CA HIS A 27 15.41 -3.15 1.12
C HIS A 27 14.89 -4.23 2.07
N TYR A 28 14.98 -3.99 3.39
CA TYR A 28 14.41 -4.88 4.40
C TYR A 28 12.92 -5.17 4.15
N TRP A 29 12.11 -4.12 3.97
CA TRP A 29 10.68 -4.27 3.73
C TRP A 29 10.37 -4.97 2.40
N ARG A 30 11.15 -4.70 1.35
CA ARG A 30 11.03 -5.42 0.07
C ARG A 30 11.29 -6.91 0.24
N GLU A 31 12.36 -7.29 0.95
CA GLU A 31 12.72 -8.69 1.20
C GLU A 31 11.63 -9.43 1.98
N LEU A 32 11.02 -8.78 2.97
CA LEU A 32 9.87 -9.34 3.69
C LEU A 32 8.64 -9.47 2.78
N ALA A 33 8.28 -8.42 2.03
CA ALA A 33 7.11 -8.41 1.17
C ALA A 33 7.20 -9.45 0.04
N LEU A 34 8.39 -9.69 -0.53
CA LEU A 34 8.63 -10.74 -1.52
C LEU A 34 8.32 -12.14 -0.96
N LYS A 35 8.70 -12.39 0.30
CA LYS A 35 8.50 -13.67 0.99
C LYS A 35 7.07 -13.86 1.52
N ALA A 36 6.36 -12.77 1.80
CA ALA A 36 4.99 -12.81 2.27
C ALA A 36 4.06 -13.44 1.22
N THR A 37 2.97 -14.07 1.64
CA THR A 37 1.91 -14.55 0.74
C THR A 37 0.59 -13.85 1.08
N PRO A 38 -0.33 -13.67 0.10
CA PRO A 38 -1.63 -13.09 0.39
C PRO A 38 -2.35 -13.87 1.50
N SER A 39 -3.01 -13.14 2.40
CA SER A 39 -3.87 -13.75 3.44
C SER A 39 -5.26 -14.10 2.89
N GLU A 40 -6.06 -14.82 3.68
CA GLU A 40 -7.45 -15.15 3.34
C GLU A 40 -8.32 -13.91 3.09
N ALA A 41 -8.01 -12.78 3.74
CA ALA A 41 -8.67 -11.51 3.44
C ALA A 41 -8.42 -11.04 2.00
N HIS A 42 -7.18 -11.13 1.53
CA HIS A 42 -6.82 -10.72 0.18
C HIS A 42 -7.46 -11.65 -0.85
N ARG A 43 -7.45 -12.97 -0.60
CA ARG A 43 -8.09 -13.97 -1.46
C ARG A 43 -9.60 -13.75 -1.55
N ALA A 44 -10.28 -13.58 -0.42
CA ALA A 44 -11.72 -13.32 -0.39
C ALA A 44 -12.10 -12.07 -1.20
N ILE A 45 -11.30 -10.99 -1.11
CA ILE A 45 -11.53 -9.78 -1.91
C ILE A 45 -11.35 -10.06 -3.41
N ALA A 46 -10.27 -10.75 -3.80
CA ALA A 46 -10.00 -11.08 -5.21
C ALA A 46 -11.06 -12.02 -5.82
N GLU A 47 -11.50 -13.03 -5.05
CA GLU A 47 -12.56 -13.95 -5.45
C GLU A 47 -13.91 -13.24 -5.56
N CYS A 48 -14.23 -12.34 -4.64
CA CYS A 48 -15.41 -11.49 -4.69
C CYS A 48 -15.43 -10.62 -5.96
N GLU A 49 -14.32 -9.94 -6.26
CA GLU A 49 -14.17 -9.16 -7.49
C GLU A 49 -14.38 -10.02 -8.75
N ALA A 50 -13.73 -11.18 -8.82
CA ALA A 50 -13.84 -12.09 -9.96
C ALA A 50 -15.25 -12.68 -10.12
N ARG A 51 -15.97 -12.90 -9.02
CA ARG A 51 -17.35 -13.40 -9.02
C ARG A 51 -18.34 -12.31 -9.44
N LEU A 52 -18.26 -11.14 -8.82
CA LEU A 52 -19.20 -10.03 -9.06
C LEU A 52 -19.05 -9.42 -10.45
N SER A 53 -17.84 -9.38 -11.00
CA SER A 53 -17.62 -8.91 -12.38
C SER A 53 -18.35 -9.74 -13.43
N LYS A 54 -18.51 -11.05 -13.23
CA LYS A 54 -19.32 -11.91 -14.13
C LYS A 54 -20.81 -11.58 -14.09
N GLN A 55 -21.27 -10.95 -13.02
CA GLN A 55 -22.66 -10.51 -12.82
C GLN A 55 -22.86 -9.05 -13.24
N GLY A 56 -21.87 -8.40 -13.86
CA GLY A 56 -21.93 -6.99 -14.25
C GLY A 56 -21.78 -6.01 -13.08
N ARG A 57 -21.28 -6.47 -11.92
CA ARG A 57 -21.03 -5.65 -10.73
C ARG A 57 -19.54 -5.34 -10.61
N SER A 58 -19.19 -4.15 -10.12
CA SER A 58 -17.81 -3.71 -9.95
C SER A 58 -17.34 -3.82 -8.51
N VAL A 59 -16.10 -4.27 -8.32
CA VAL A 59 -15.37 -4.19 -7.04
C VAL A 59 -14.03 -3.52 -7.33
N VAL A 60 -13.69 -2.49 -6.56
CA VAL A 60 -12.40 -1.79 -6.66
C VAL A 60 -11.74 -1.78 -5.29
N VAL A 61 -10.45 -2.07 -5.26
CA VAL A 61 -9.62 -2.02 -4.05
C VAL A 61 -8.81 -0.73 -4.06
N ILE A 62 -9.09 0.15 -3.10
CA ILE A 62 -8.28 1.35 -2.85
C ILE A 62 -7.41 1.06 -1.62
N THR A 63 -6.11 0.87 -1.84
CA THR A 63 -5.20 0.40 -0.79
C THR A 63 -4.13 1.43 -0.44
N GLN A 64 -3.91 1.61 0.87
CA GLN A 64 -2.82 2.40 1.44
C GLN A 64 -1.51 1.59 1.53
N ASN A 65 -1.60 0.27 1.34
CA ASN A 65 -0.45 -0.63 1.41
C ASN A 65 0.41 -0.51 0.16
N VAL A 66 1.70 -0.81 0.32
CA VAL A 66 2.72 -0.72 -0.73
C VAL A 66 3.32 -2.10 -1.06
N ASP A 67 2.68 -3.19 -0.62
CA ASP A 67 3.19 -4.57 -0.60
C ASP A 67 2.79 -5.43 -1.82
N GLU A 68 1.92 -4.91 -2.68
CA GLU A 68 1.34 -5.60 -3.85
C GLU A 68 0.56 -6.90 -3.53
N LEU A 69 0.21 -7.18 -2.27
CA LEU A 69 -0.45 -8.43 -1.87
C LEU A 69 -1.85 -8.58 -2.46
N HIS A 70 -2.59 -7.49 -2.66
CA HIS A 70 -3.87 -7.52 -3.38
C HIS A 70 -3.70 -7.96 -4.85
N ARG A 71 -2.70 -7.42 -5.55
CA ARG A 71 -2.40 -7.83 -6.93
C ARG A 71 -2.01 -9.30 -6.99
N ARG A 72 -1.16 -9.74 -6.07
CA ARG A 72 -0.71 -11.14 -5.96
C ARG A 72 -1.82 -12.10 -5.56
N ALA A 73 -2.87 -11.63 -4.87
CA ALA A 73 -4.08 -12.41 -4.59
C ALA A 73 -4.98 -12.59 -5.82
N GLY A 74 -4.77 -11.80 -6.87
CA GLY A 74 -5.55 -11.82 -8.10
C GLY A 74 -6.54 -10.65 -8.26
N SER A 75 -6.54 -9.67 -7.34
CA SER A 75 -7.37 -8.47 -7.52
C SER A 75 -6.89 -7.68 -8.74
N LYS A 76 -7.81 -7.28 -9.63
CA LYS A 76 -7.47 -6.64 -10.90
C LYS A 76 -7.63 -5.12 -10.83
N HIS A 77 -8.70 -4.63 -10.20
CA HIS A 77 -8.96 -3.21 -10.04
C HIS A 77 -8.40 -2.71 -8.70
N VAL A 78 -7.09 -2.43 -8.68
CA VAL A 78 -6.36 -1.97 -7.48
C VAL A 78 -5.76 -0.58 -7.71
N LEU A 79 -6.16 0.37 -6.86
CA LEU A 79 -5.60 1.72 -6.74
C LEU A 79 -4.67 1.79 -5.53
N GLU A 80 -3.36 1.75 -5.77
CA GLU A 80 -2.30 1.85 -4.74
C GLU A 80 -1.99 3.32 -4.45
N VAL A 81 -2.68 3.90 -3.48
CA VAL A 81 -2.67 5.36 -3.28
C VAL A 81 -1.35 5.90 -2.73
N HIS A 82 -0.51 5.03 -2.16
CA HIS A 82 0.81 5.39 -1.62
C HIS A 82 1.98 4.82 -2.44
N GLY A 83 1.73 4.34 -3.67
CA GLY A 83 2.75 3.75 -4.53
C GLY A 83 3.05 2.28 -4.21
N SER A 84 4.26 1.80 -4.52
CA SER A 84 4.65 0.40 -4.34
C SER A 84 6.11 0.26 -3.91
N LEU A 85 6.40 -0.70 -3.01
CA LEU A 85 7.76 -1.11 -2.65
C LEU A 85 8.53 -1.67 -3.84
N PHE A 86 7.83 -2.17 -4.85
CA PHE A 86 8.38 -2.80 -6.04
C PHE A 86 8.39 -1.88 -7.25
N ARG A 87 8.35 -0.56 -7.01
CA ARG A 87 8.60 0.45 -8.04
C ARG A 87 9.67 1.43 -7.58
N THR A 88 10.43 1.94 -8.54
CA THR A 88 11.46 2.95 -8.33
C THR A 88 11.20 4.17 -9.18
N ARG A 89 11.56 5.35 -8.67
CA ARG A 89 11.53 6.62 -9.42
C ARG A 89 12.94 7.19 -9.48
N CYS A 90 13.41 7.51 -10.68
CA CYS A 90 14.67 8.20 -10.87
C CYS A 90 14.57 9.66 -10.46
N LEU A 91 15.50 10.14 -9.62
CA LEU A 91 15.56 11.54 -9.19
C LEU A 91 16.10 12.49 -10.27
N SER A 92 16.68 11.95 -11.35
CA SER A 92 17.28 12.74 -12.43
C SER A 92 16.38 12.86 -13.65
N CYS A 93 15.94 11.75 -14.24
CA CYS A 93 15.06 11.76 -15.42
C CYS A 93 13.57 11.61 -15.11
N GLY A 94 13.21 11.25 -13.87
CA GLY A 94 11.81 11.06 -13.47
C GLY A 94 11.21 9.72 -13.88
N ASP A 95 11.97 8.85 -14.56
CA ASP A 95 11.50 7.54 -14.98
C ASP A 95 10.99 6.71 -13.79
N VAL A 96 9.93 5.94 -14.03
CA VAL A 96 9.30 5.06 -13.04
C VAL A 96 9.19 3.67 -13.61
N ASP A 97 9.89 2.72 -12.99
CA ASP A 97 9.89 1.32 -13.40
C ASP A 97 9.60 0.36 -12.23
N ALA A 98 9.12 -0.83 -12.57
CA ALA A 98 8.91 -1.92 -11.64
C ALA A 98 10.21 -2.72 -11.41
N SER A 99 10.50 -3.05 -10.16
CA SER A 99 11.68 -3.83 -9.81
C SER A 99 11.38 -4.77 -8.65
N HIS A 100 11.29 -6.06 -8.97
CA HIS A 100 11.19 -7.16 -7.99
C HIS A 100 12.54 -7.84 -7.71
N HIS A 101 13.65 -7.23 -8.16
CA HIS A 101 15.00 -7.74 -7.91
C HIS A 101 15.30 -7.84 -6.41
N SER A 102 15.95 -8.95 -6.04
CA SER A 102 16.40 -9.29 -4.69
C SER A 102 17.86 -9.78 -4.75
N PRO A 103 18.81 -9.03 -4.19
CA PRO A 103 18.67 -7.65 -3.69
C PRO A 103 18.39 -6.66 -4.84
N ILE A 104 17.87 -5.47 -4.51
CA ILE A 104 17.58 -4.43 -5.53
C ILE A 104 18.85 -3.89 -6.19
N CYS A 105 19.98 -3.89 -5.47
CA CYS A 105 21.31 -3.72 -6.03
C CYS A 105 22.33 -4.53 -5.21
N PRO A 106 23.50 -4.91 -5.78
CA PRO A 106 24.49 -5.73 -5.08
C PRO A 106 24.98 -5.14 -3.75
N ALA A 107 25.08 -3.81 -3.63
CA ALA A 107 25.60 -3.17 -2.43
C ALA A 107 24.68 -3.33 -1.20
N LEU A 108 23.39 -3.62 -1.43
CA LEU A 108 22.41 -3.84 -0.37
C LEU A 108 22.33 -5.31 0.07
N GLU A 109 23.09 -6.23 -0.56
CA GLU A 109 23.08 -7.64 -0.18
C GLU A 109 23.44 -7.83 1.31
N GLY A 110 22.56 -8.52 2.04
CA GLY A 110 22.70 -8.76 3.47
C GLY A 110 22.69 -7.49 4.33
N LYS A 111 22.06 -6.40 3.87
CA LYS A 111 21.87 -5.15 4.62
C LYS A 111 20.40 -4.94 5.01
N GLY A 112 20.12 -3.90 5.78
CA GLY A 112 18.77 -3.63 6.29
C GLY A 112 18.38 -4.50 7.49
N ASP A 113 19.33 -4.87 8.33
CA ASP A 113 19.00 -5.52 9.61
C ASP A 113 18.12 -4.56 10.44
N PRO A 114 16.92 -4.98 10.89
CA PRO A 114 16.05 -4.14 11.71
C PRO A 114 16.55 -3.99 13.15
N ASP A 115 17.61 -4.71 13.57
CA ASP A 115 18.20 -4.54 14.89
C ASP A 115 18.63 -3.08 15.09
N PRO A 116 18.09 -2.38 16.10
CA PRO A 116 18.45 -0.99 16.40
C PRO A 116 19.93 -0.76 16.70
N ASN A 117 20.68 -1.82 17.03
CA ASN A 117 22.11 -1.77 17.31
C ASN A 117 22.96 -2.05 16.05
N CYS A 118 22.33 -2.45 14.94
CA CYS A 118 23.03 -2.60 13.69
C CYS A 118 23.55 -1.23 13.22
N ARG A 119 24.78 -1.21 12.71
CA ARG A 119 25.37 0.02 12.17
C ARG A 119 24.86 0.25 10.77
N ASP A 120 24.55 1.51 10.45
CA ASP A 120 24.24 1.94 9.08
C ASP A 120 25.35 1.46 8.14
N ALA A 121 24.99 0.96 6.95
CA ALA A 121 25.96 0.40 6.00
C ALA A 121 26.83 1.46 5.31
N ASP A 122 26.43 2.73 5.39
CA ASP A 122 27.12 3.89 4.80
C ASP A 122 27.53 3.68 3.34
N ILE A 123 26.63 3.09 2.55
CA ILE A 123 26.87 2.75 1.15
C ILE A 123 27.05 4.05 0.34
N PRO A 124 28.16 4.21 -0.41
CA PRO A 124 28.34 5.37 -1.27
C PRO A 124 27.19 5.52 -2.26
N VAL A 125 26.71 6.75 -2.48
CA VAL A 125 25.54 7.03 -3.34
C VAL A 125 25.64 6.44 -4.74
N LYS A 126 26.85 6.37 -5.30
CA LYS A 126 27.12 5.75 -6.61
C LYS A 126 26.89 4.23 -6.67
N ASN A 127 26.84 3.57 -5.51
CA ASN A 127 26.62 2.12 -5.38
C ASN A 127 25.17 1.80 -4.91
N LEU A 128 24.38 2.81 -4.56
CA LEU A 128 22.94 2.66 -4.30
C LEU A 128 22.16 2.43 -5.61
N PRO A 129 20.89 2.03 -5.58
CA PRO A 129 20.10 1.79 -6.79
C PRO A 129 20.17 2.96 -7.79
N ARG A 130 20.56 2.66 -9.03
CA ARG A 130 20.79 3.63 -10.11
C ARG A 130 19.86 3.36 -11.29
N CYS A 131 19.49 4.44 -11.98
CA CYS A 131 18.68 4.38 -13.18
C CYS A 131 19.50 3.88 -14.38
N ASP A 132 18.99 2.87 -15.07
CA ASP A 132 19.56 2.27 -16.28
C ASP A 132 18.97 2.86 -17.58
N GLU A 133 17.91 3.67 -17.49
CA GLU A 133 17.28 4.32 -18.64
C GLU A 133 18.23 5.27 -19.37
N GLY A 134 18.49 4.97 -20.65
CA GLY A 134 19.13 5.87 -21.61
C GLY A 134 20.51 6.42 -21.19
N GLY A 135 21.23 5.72 -20.29
CA GLY A 135 22.50 6.20 -19.74
C GLY A 135 22.37 7.30 -18.67
N CYS A 136 21.20 7.44 -18.05
CA CYS A 136 20.92 8.46 -17.03
C CYS A 136 21.81 8.32 -15.78
N ASP A 137 21.96 7.10 -15.26
CA ASP A 137 22.67 6.81 -14.00
C ASP A 137 22.21 7.70 -12.83
N GLY A 138 20.95 8.14 -12.81
CA GLY A 138 20.40 8.92 -11.70
C GLY A 138 20.19 8.07 -10.44
N LEU A 139 20.27 8.68 -9.25
CA LEU A 139 19.91 7.98 -8.01
C LEU A 139 18.41 7.63 -8.05
N LEU A 140 18.10 6.35 -7.88
CA LEU A 140 16.72 5.93 -7.68
C LEU A 140 16.29 6.20 -6.25
N ARG A 141 14.99 6.44 -6.07
CA ARG A 141 14.29 6.30 -4.80
C ARG A 141 13.15 5.30 -4.94
N PRO A 142 12.64 4.72 -3.84
CA PRO A 142 11.38 3.98 -3.87
C PRO A 142 10.26 4.89 -4.38
N HIS A 143 9.42 4.35 -5.28
CA HIS A 143 8.24 5.03 -5.78
C HIS A 143 7.05 4.80 -4.83
N VAL A 144 7.24 5.26 -3.60
CA VAL A 144 6.22 5.37 -2.56
C VAL A 144 6.03 6.83 -2.19
N ILE A 145 4.85 7.16 -1.71
CA ILE A 145 4.54 8.49 -1.19
C ILE A 145 5.08 8.59 0.24
N TRP A 146 6.01 9.50 0.46
CA TRP A 146 6.58 9.78 1.77
C TRP A 146 5.70 10.71 2.60
N PHE A 147 5.91 10.74 3.91
CA PHE A 147 5.25 11.72 4.76
C PHE A 147 5.64 13.14 4.37
N GLY A 148 4.63 14.00 4.24
CA GLY A 148 4.76 15.35 3.72
C GLY A 148 4.70 15.45 2.20
N GLU A 149 4.71 14.34 1.45
CA GLU A 149 4.46 14.35 0.01
C GLU A 149 2.95 14.28 -0.29
N THR A 150 2.55 14.91 -1.39
CA THR A 150 1.19 14.81 -1.91
C THR A 150 0.98 13.49 -2.62
N LEU A 151 -0.20 12.90 -2.46
CA LEU A 151 -0.62 11.77 -3.29
C LEU A 151 -0.70 12.19 -4.76
N ASP A 152 -0.53 11.21 -5.65
CA ASP A 152 -0.64 11.42 -7.09
C ASP A 152 -2.06 11.89 -7.45
N SER A 153 -2.15 13.09 -8.06
CA SER A 153 -3.43 13.72 -8.43
C SER A 153 -4.24 12.90 -9.44
N HIS A 154 -3.60 12.15 -10.33
CA HIS A 154 -4.26 11.27 -11.28
C HIS A 154 -4.84 10.04 -10.58
N ILE A 155 -4.16 9.51 -9.57
CA ILE A 155 -4.71 8.44 -8.70
C ILE A 155 -5.87 8.99 -7.87
N LEU A 156 -5.74 10.17 -7.27
CA LEU A 156 -6.82 10.78 -6.50
C LEU A 156 -8.07 11.04 -7.35
N THR A 157 -7.91 11.51 -8.59
CA THR A 157 -9.03 11.68 -9.52
C THR A 157 -9.77 10.36 -9.78
N LYS A 158 -9.04 9.25 -9.90
CA LYS A 158 -9.64 7.91 -10.03
C LYS A 158 -10.36 7.50 -8.75
N VAL A 159 -9.72 7.71 -7.59
CA VAL A 159 -10.33 7.43 -6.28
C VAL A 159 -11.64 8.18 -6.13
N GLU A 160 -11.66 9.50 -6.37
CA GLU A 160 -12.87 10.33 -6.27
C GLU A 160 -14.00 9.79 -7.14
N LYS A 161 -13.71 9.40 -8.40
CA LYS A 161 -14.69 8.78 -9.29
C LYS A 161 -15.29 7.51 -8.70
N GLU A 162 -14.47 6.64 -8.10
CA GLU A 162 -14.96 5.40 -7.48
C GLU A 162 -15.79 5.70 -6.22
N LEU A 163 -15.36 6.65 -5.38
CA LEU A 163 -16.12 7.07 -4.19
C LEU A 163 -17.48 7.66 -4.57
N ASP A 164 -17.55 8.41 -5.67
CA ASP A 164 -18.79 9.00 -6.18
C ASP A 164 -19.75 7.96 -6.77
N ALA A 165 -19.25 6.90 -7.39
CA ALA A 165 -20.07 5.82 -7.94
C ALA A 165 -20.45 4.74 -6.90
N CYS A 166 -19.74 4.68 -5.78
CA CYS A 166 -19.86 3.64 -4.75
C CYS A 166 -21.25 3.63 -4.08
N ASP A 167 -21.86 2.44 -4.00
CA ASP A 167 -23.12 2.12 -3.32
C ASP A 167 -22.96 1.22 -2.08
N LEU A 168 -21.75 0.69 -1.85
CA LEU A 168 -21.33 -0.01 -0.63
C LEU A 168 -19.81 0.13 -0.45
N CYS A 169 -19.37 0.56 0.74
CA CYS A 169 -17.95 0.70 1.07
C CYS A 169 -17.53 -0.24 2.21
N LEU A 170 -16.42 -0.95 1.99
CA LEU A 170 -15.77 -1.80 2.99
C LEU A 170 -14.49 -1.10 3.47
N LEU A 171 -14.42 -0.74 4.75
CA LEU A 171 -13.23 -0.16 5.36
C LEU A 171 -12.46 -1.23 6.13
N VAL A 172 -11.38 -1.74 5.54
CA VAL A 172 -10.70 -2.94 6.04
C VAL A 172 -9.33 -2.61 6.64
N GLY A 173 -9.10 -3.02 7.89
CA GLY A 173 -7.75 -3.16 8.46
C GLY A 173 -6.93 -1.88 8.58
N THR A 174 -7.56 -0.70 8.61
CA THR A 174 -6.85 0.59 8.68
C THR A 174 -7.02 1.27 10.03
N ALA A 175 -6.01 2.04 10.44
CA ALA A 175 -6.08 2.89 11.62
C ALA A 175 -6.96 4.13 11.40
N SER A 176 -7.26 4.50 10.15
CA SER A 176 -8.05 5.69 9.79
C SER A 176 -7.48 7.01 10.36
N VAL A 177 -6.15 7.16 10.31
CA VAL A 177 -5.44 8.35 10.80
C VAL A 177 -4.59 9.06 9.75
N VAL A 178 -4.19 8.36 8.67
CA VAL A 178 -3.33 8.92 7.62
C VAL A 178 -4.19 9.61 6.56
N PHE A 179 -4.01 10.92 6.42
CA PHE A 179 -4.70 11.72 5.43
C PHE A 179 -3.97 11.70 4.09
N PRO A 180 -4.69 11.78 2.95
CA PRO A 180 -6.13 11.98 2.83
C PRO A 180 -6.97 10.69 2.92
N ALA A 181 -6.35 9.51 2.89
CA ALA A 181 -7.07 8.23 2.81
C ALA A 181 -8.05 7.96 3.96
N ALA A 182 -7.77 8.49 5.16
CA ALA A 182 -8.67 8.43 6.30
C ALA A 182 -10.05 9.06 6.06
N MET A 183 -10.20 9.92 5.04
CA MET A 183 -11.46 10.60 4.72
C MET A 183 -12.31 9.89 3.67
N PHE A 184 -11.78 8.90 2.94
CA PHE A 184 -12.51 8.27 1.84
C PHE A 184 -13.81 7.59 2.30
N ALA A 185 -13.75 6.72 3.33
CA ALA A 185 -14.93 6.07 3.87
C ALA A 185 -15.90 7.05 4.57
N PRO A 186 -15.45 8.02 5.40
CA PRO A 186 -16.32 9.08 5.90
C PRO A 186 -17.03 9.90 4.81
N GLN A 187 -16.36 10.20 3.69
CA GLN A 187 -16.96 10.87 2.55
C GLN A 187 -18.10 10.04 1.96
N VAL A 188 -17.88 8.75 1.73
CA VAL A 188 -18.92 7.82 1.25
C VAL A 188 -20.10 7.76 2.23
N ALA A 189 -19.84 7.59 3.52
CA ALA A 189 -20.87 7.56 4.57
C ALA A 189 -21.72 8.84 4.60
N SER A 190 -21.10 10.02 4.39
CA SER A 190 -21.80 11.31 4.39
C SER A 190 -22.85 11.45 3.29
N ARG A 191 -22.78 10.63 2.23
CA ARG A 191 -23.78 10.55 1.16
C ARG A 191 -24.93 9.59 1.48
N GLY A 192 -24.92 8.96 2.65
CA GLY A 192 -25.90 7.95 3.04
C GLY A 192 -25.60 6.54 2.49
N VAL A 193 -24.44 6.34 1.86
CA VAL A 193 -24.00 5.02 1.37
C VAL A 193 -23.57 4.15 2.56
N PRO A 194 -24.01 2.88 2.65
CA PRO A 194 -23.59 1.99 3.71
C PRO A 194 -22.07 1.78 3.74
N VAL A 195 -21.51 1.91 4.94
CA VAL A 195 -20.08 1.61 5.20
C VAL A 195 -19.98 0.52 6.24
N ALA A 196 -19.23 -0.53 5.92
CA ALA A 196 -18.91 -1.62 6.84
C ALA A 196 -17.42 -1.63 7.17
N GLU A 197 -17.09 -1.35 8.44
CA GLU A 197 -15.71 -1.39 8.94
C GLU A 197 -15.37 -2.81 9.42
N PHE A 198 -14.23 -3.33 8.95
CA PHE A 198 -13.65 -4.61 9.38
C PHE A 198 -12.32 -4.33 10.06
N ASN A 199 -12.24 -4.54 11.38
CA ASN A 199 -11.03 -4.21 12.13
C ASN A 199 -10.92 -5.04 13.41
N ILE A 200 -9.70 -5.25 13.92
CA ILE A 200 -9.47 -6.00 15.16
C ILE A 200 -10.05 -5.28 16.40
N ARG A 201 -10.24 -3.97 16.30
CA ARG A 201 -10.80 -3.10 17.35
C ARG A 201 -11.50 -1.88 16.72
N PRO A 202 -12.48 -1.27 17.41
CA PRO A 202 -13.05 0.01 17.01
C PRO A 202 -12.00 1.12 16.86
N ARG A 203 -12.29 2.07 15.97
CA ARG A 203 -11.53 3.28 15.66
C ARG A 203 -12.33 4.52 16.06
N ALA A 204 -11.69 5.69 16.06
CA ALA A 204 -12.32 6.95 16.46
C ALA A 204 -13.59 7.30 15.65
N ASN A 205 -13.65 6.87 14.39
CA ASN A 205 -14.78 7.13 13.48
C ASN A 205 -15.74 5.95 13.33
N THR A 206 -15.60 4.86 14.10
CA THR A 206 -16.46 3.67 13.95
C THR A 206 -17.95 4.00 14.09
N SER A 207 -18.31 4.93 14.98
CA SER A 207 -19.70 5.37 15.17
C SER A 207 -20.30 6.11 13.97
N ARG A 208 -19.49 6.49 12.97
CA ARG A 208 -19.96 7.12 11.72
C ARG A 208 -20.33 6.10 10.64
N PHE A 209 -20.02 4.83 10.83
CA PHE A 209 -20.25 3.78 9.85
C PHE A 209 -21.48 2.94 10.19
N THR A 210 -22.12 2.39 9.16
CA THR A 210 -23.35 1.61 9.28
C THR A 210 -23.12 0.29 10.01
N TYR A 211 -21.98 -0.36 9.74
CA TYR A 211 -21.62 -1.64 10.34
C TYR A 211 -20.18 -1.61 10.86
N HIS A 212 -19.95 -2.36 11.93
CA HIS A 212 -18.61 -2.66 12.45
C HIS A 212 -18.52 -4.15 12.74
N PHE A 213 -17.56 -4.81 12.10
CA PHE A 213 -17.24 -6.22 12.30
C PHE A 213 -15.89 -6.34 12.97
N GLN A 214 -15.91 -6.64 14.27
CA GLN A 214 -14.70 -6.78 15.06
C GLN A 214 -14.06 -8.16 14.85
N GLY A 215 -12.76 -8.17 14.55
CA GLY A 215 -11.96 -9.39 14.48
C GLY A 215 -10.90 -9.36 13.37
N PRO A 216 -10.09 -10.43 13.24
CA PRO A 216 -9.13 -10.55 12.15
C PRO A 216 -9.84 -10.53 10.79
N CYS A 217 -9.42 -9.65 9.88
CA CYS A 217 -10.03 -9.53 8.55
C CYS A 217 -9.90 -10.84 7.75
N ALA A 218 -8.86 -11.64 8.01
CA ALA A 218 -8.69 -12.97 7.42
C ALA A 218 -9.76 -13.98 7.84
N THR A 219 -10.55 -13.69 8.88
CA THR A 219 -11.67 -14.53 9.33
C THR A 219 -13.01 -13.88 8.98
N THR A 220 -13.14 -12.57 9.14
CA THR A 220 -14.42 -11.87 8.95
C THR A 220 -14.76 -11.60 7.48
N LEU A 221 -13.78 -11.32 6.61
CA LEU A 221 -14.04 -11.03 5.20
C LEU A 221 -14.45 -12.26 4.37
N PRO A 222 -13.86 -13.46 4.53
CA PRO A 222 -14.32 -14.64 3.80
C PRO A 222 -15.81 -14.91 4.00
N VAL A 223 -16.32 -14.74 5.24
CA VAL A 223 -17.74 -14.91 5.55
C VAL A 223 -18.58 -13.76 4.96
N ALA A 224 -18.14 -12.51 5.12
CA ALA A 224 -18.90 -11.36 4.64
C ALA A 224 -18.96 -11.24 3.11
N LEU A 225 -17.96 -11.78 2.41
CA LEU A 225 -17.84 -11.75 0.95
C LEU A 225 -18.14 -13.11 0.30
N GLU A 226 -18.63 -14.08 1.08
CA GLU A 226 -19.13 -15.34 0.54
C GLU A 226 -20.28 -15.07 -0.44
N ARG A 227 -20.48 -15.98 -1.40
CA ARG A 227 -21.56 -15.87 -2.35
C ARG A 227 -22.90 -15.85 -1.59
N HIS A 228 -23.69 -14.80 -1.79
CA HIS A 228 -25.05 -14.78 -1.27
C HIS A 228 -25.98 -15.64 -2.14
N GLU A 229 -27.00 -16.26 -1.53
CA GLU A 229 -27.96 -17.14 -2.23
C GLU A 229 -28.73 -16.44 -3.36
N SER A 230 -28.83 -15.11 -3.31
CA SER A 230 -29.45 -14.28 -4.36
C SER A 230 -28.54 -14.01 -5.56
N GLU A 231 -27.26 -14.38 -5.50
CA GLU A 231 -26.33 -14.19 -6.61
C GLU A 231 -26.58 -15.19 -7.75
N VAL A 232 -26.65 -14.68 -8.98
CA VAL A 232 -26.83 -15.48 -10.21
C VAL A 232 -25.53 -16.23 -10.56
N ILE A 233 -25.68 -17.47 -11.04
CA ILE A 233 -24.57 -18.35 -11.49
C ILE A 233 -24.07 -17.90 -12.87
#